data_AF-A0A267MI74-F1
#
_entry.id   AF-A0A267MI74-F1
#
_cell.length_a   1.000
_cell.length_b   1.000
_cell.length_c   1.000
_cell.angle_alpha   90.00
_cell.angle_beta   90.00
_cell.angle_gamma   90.00
#
_symmetry.space_group_name_H-M   'P 1'
#
loop_
_entity.id
_entity.type
_entity.pdbx_description
1 polymer ?
#
loop_
_entity_poly.entity_id
_entity_poly.type
_entity_poly.pdbx_seq_one_letter_code
_entity_poly.pdbx_strand_id
1 'polypeptide(L)'
;MDLNEKHFDFVILTPNQQKNSFYYDIVKKFARDTNANLVLLNFESPNWFNKYSPIYRAEDKWTQWLKCCEESCLILCSAKESIKYAKEYYTLNAEHVYFDYWYPSINSKAADSVDPKKEKRIVVITRLSDKHKGSDDILEIFDQDFWGYTLVFIIGLGKIEYKYIKKLEEIKKKYNISYELKYKVTDEEKFNEIKKAELMLFPSYFEGFGYPPVEAQYCGTKCIVYDLPVLRETSKENLIYAKWGDIKDLKKKVKENLNKSYSPEKLKKKIIKIADFHIRAKAIEEVLLRHKLEKKPLKKTTVNVLPKGIYEYTSNSFDFNKKNIVISTHILSEAKEVGISEHKLDRLNNRLFIAGWSYPKAREVSIYVNYKFIGNARLDVPRNDVNRRFNLSNDINLGWVFEAWNLYLSKEIKVCKVIFKFKDRSTIVKNIKLKIYE
;
A
#
# COMPACT_ATOMS: atom_id res chain seq x y z
N MET A 1 -13.91 -17.14 -6.79
CA MET A 1 -13.25 -18.47 -6.64
C MET A 1 -13.41 -18.85 -5.17
N ASP A 2 -14.00 -20.00 -4.84
CA ASP A 2 -14.15 -20.40 -3.44
C ASP A 2 -12.79 -20.85 -2.91
N LEU A 3 -12.17 -20.02 -2.06
CA LEU A 3 -10.83 -20.26 -1.51
C LEU A 3 -10.83 -21.35 -0.43
N ASN A 4 -12.01 -21.76 0.04
CA ASN A 4 -12.18 -22.73 1.12
C ASN A 4 -11.86 -24.18 0.71
N GLU A 5 -11.74 -24.47 -0.60
CA GLU A 5 -11.46 -25.82 -1.11
C GLU A 5 -10.00 -26.06 -1.52
N LYS A 6 -9.10 -25.09 -1.33
CA LYS A 6 -7.69 -25.21 -1.76
C LYS A 6 -6.71 -25.35 -0.60
N HIS A 7 -5.83 -26.35 -0.69
CA HIS A 7 -4.63 -26.48 0.13
C HIS A 7 -3.58 -25.47 -0.34
N PHE A 8 -3.09 -24.60 0.54
CA PHE A 8 -2.06 -23.60 0.23
C PHE A 8 -0.76 -23.92 0.96
N ASP A 9 0.36 -23.78 0.27
CA ASP A 9 1.68 -23.98 0.88
C ASP A 9 2.15 -22.74 1.63
N PHE A 10 1.85 -21.55 1.07
CA PHE A 10 2.29 -20.26 1.57
C PHE A 10 1.19 -19.22 1.47
N VAL A 11 1.14 -18.36 2.48
CA VAL A 11 0.37 -17.11 2.47
C VAL A 11 1.35 -15.96 2.62
N ILE A 12 1.50 -15.17 1.56
CA ILE A 12 2.41 -14.02 1.54
C ILE A 12 1.62 -12.77 1.92
N LEU A 13 1.95 -12.21 3.08
CA LEU A 13 1.40 -10.97 3.62
C LEU A 13 2.25 -9.80 3.14
N THR A 14 1.66 -8.92 2.34
CA THR A 14 2.25 -7.62 1.99
C THR A 14 1.77 -6.59 3.00
N PRO A 15 2.64 -6.08 3.90
CA PRO A 15 2.18 -5.23 4.98
C PRO A 15 2.07 -3.77 4.56
N ASN A 16 1.39 -2.99 5.39
CA ASN A 16 1.26 -1.54 5.29
C ASN A 16 1.39 -0.91 6.69
N GLN A 17 1.55 0.41 6.81
CA GLN A 17 1.70 1.04 8.13
C GLN A 17 0.34 1.43 8.77
N GLN A 18 -0.77 0.79 8.37
CA GLN A 18 -2.06 1.03 9.01
C GLN A 18 -2.08 0.41 10.40
N LYS A 19 -2.66 1.13 11.37
CA LYS A 19 -2.75 0.68 12.76
C LYS A 19 -3.79 -0.43 12.97
N ASN A 20 -4.78 -0.54 12.08
CA ASN A 20 -5.85 -1.53 12.19
C ASN A 20 -5.29 -2.96 12.02
N SER A 21 -5.56 -3.84 12.98
CA SER A 21 -5.11 -5.24 12.95
C SER A 21 -5.96 -6.12 12.03
N PHE A 22 -7.17 -5.70 11.66
CA PHE A 22 -8.15 -6.52 10.94
C PHE A 22 -7.58 -7.22 9.70
N TYR A 23 -6.82 -6.49 8.89
CA TYR A 23 -6.15 -7.05 7.70
C TYR A 23 -5.18 -8.17 8.08
N TYR A 24 -4.32 -7.92 9.06
CA TYR A 24 -3.32 -8.87 9.54
C TYR A 24 -3.97 -10.10 10.20
N ASP A 25 -4.99 -9.88 11.02
CA ASP A 25 -5.71 -10.94 11.74
C ASP A 25 -6.42 -11.89 10.76
N ILE A 26 -7.00 -11.37 9.67
CA ILE A 26 -7.60 -12.21 8.63
C ILE A 26 -6.54 -13.00 7.88
N VAL A 27 -5.43 -12.40 7.49
CA VAL A 27 -4.36 -13.11 6.77
C VAL A 27 -3.75 -14.21 7.64
N LYS A 28 -3.50 -13.93 8.93
CA LYS A 28 -3.05 -14.93 9.91
C LYS A 28 -4.06 -16.06 10.07
N LYS A 29 -5.35 -15.74 10.23
CA LYS A 29 -6.42 -16.74 10.31
C LYS A 29 -6.47 -17.60 9.05
N PHE A 30 -6.41 -16.99 7.88
CA PHE A 30 -6.43 -17.71 6.60
C PHE A 30 -5.24 -18.68 6.48
N ALA A 31 -4.04 -18.25 6.85
CA ALA A 31 -2.87 -19.13 6.89
C ALA A 31 -3.07 -20.33 7.82
N ARG A 32 -3.64 -20.11 9.02
CA ARG A 32 -4.00 -21.17 9.97
C ARG A 32 -5.05 -22.13 9.43
N ASP A 33 -6.16 -21.62 8.92
CA ASP A 33 -7.28 -22.42 8.42
C ASP A 33 -6.87 -23.29 7.23
N THR A 34 -5.90 -22.82 6.43
CA THR A 34 -5.39 -23.52 5.24
C THR A 34 -4.09 -24.30 5.49
N ASN A 35 -3.58 -24.31 6.74
CA ASN A 35 -2.30 -24.92 7.13
C ASN A 35 -1.10 -24.44 6.28
N ALA A 36 -1.15 -23.20 5.83
CA ALA A 36 -0.12 -22.57 5.01
C ALA A 36 0.96 -21.89 5.87
N ASN A 37 2.19 -21.86 5.38
CA ASN A 37 3.26 -21.10 6.02
C ASN A 37 3.05 -19.60 5.80
N LEU A 38 3.01 -18.82 6.88
CA LEU A 38 2.90 -17.37 6.81
C LEU A 38 4.24 -16.76 6.42
N VAL A 39 4.23 -15.89 5.41
CA VAL A 39 5.39 -15.12 4.96
C VAL A 39 5.07 -13.63 5.09
N LEU A 40 5.82 -12.88 5.90
CA LEU A 40 5.72 -11.43 5.97
C LEU A 40 6.76 -10.81 5.04
N LEU A 41 6.33 -10.02 4.05
CA LEU A 41 7.27 -9.19 3.29
C LEU A 41 7.80 -8.07 4.17
N ASN A 42 9.11 -8.02 4.39
CA ASN A 42 9.75 -7.01 5.22
C ASN A 42 10.48 -5.98 4.35
N PHE A 43 9.80 -4.86 4.07
CA PHE A 43 10.36 -3.74 3.31
C PHE A 43 11.31 -2.87 4.15
N GLU A 44 11.04 -2.77 5.46
CA GLU A 44 11.76 -1.92 6.40
C GLU A 44 11.41 -2.36 7.83
N SER A 45 12.25 -1.99 8.80
CA SER A 45 11.98 -2.11 10.23
C SER A 45 12.25 -0.76 10.91
N PRO A 46 11.63 -0.45 12.07
CA PRO A 46 11.75 0.88 12.66
C PRO A 46 13.19 1.24 13.03
N ASN A 47 13.96 0.29 13.59
CA ASN A 47 15.39 0.46 13.87
C ASN A 47 16.21 0.75 12.59
N TRP A 48 15.86 0.13 11.47
CA TRP A 48 16.54 0.40 10.20
C TRP A 48 16.17 1.76 9.61
N PHE A 49 14.88 2.07 9.57
CA PHE A 49 14.36 3.32 9.04
C PHE A 49 14.90 4.50 9.84
N ASN A 50 14.79 4.47 11.17
CA ASN A 50 15.20 5.56 12.05
C ASN A 50 16.71 5.74 12.14
N LYS A 51 17.51 4.74 11.74
CA LYS A 51 18.97 4.86 11.65
C LYS A 51 19.43 5.80 10.53
N TYR A 52 18.73 5.81 9.39
CA TYR A 52 19.13 6.58 8.20
C TYR A 52 18.15 7.68 7.83
N SER A 53 16.90 7.64 8.26
CA SER A 53 15.97 8.72 7.95
C SER A 53 16.27 9.95 8.82
N PRO A 54 16.33 11.17 8.24
CA PRO A 54 16.42 12.41 9.02
C PRO A 54 15.11 12.73 9.77
N ILE A 55 14.02 12.02 9.46
CA ILE A 55 12.74 12.14 10.14
C ILE A 55 12.51 10.87 10.96
N TYR A 56 12.40 11.01 12.28
CA TYR A 56 12.01 9.92 13.16
C TYR A 56 10.57 9.47 12.87
N ARG A 57 10.34 8.15 12.89
CA ARG A 57 9.01 7.54 12.88
C ARG A 57 8.83 6.69 14.13
N ALA A 58 7.70 6.88 14.79
CA ALA A 58 7.31 6.06 15.93
C ALA A 58 7.17 4.59 15.52
N GLU A 59 7.69 3.70 16.37
CA GLU A 59 7.74 2.25 16.11
C GLU A 59 6.35 1.61 16.08
N ASP A 60 5.34 2.26 16.66
CA ASP A 60 3.97 1.77 16.72
C ASP A 60 3.37 1.53 15.32
N LYS A 61 3.89 2.19 14.28
CA LYS A 61 3.56 1.96 12.88
C LYS A 61 3.89 0.55 12.37
N TRP A 62 4.81 -0.15 13.01
CA TRP A 62 5.22 -1.52 12.68
C TRP A 62 4.66 -2.56 13.65
N THR A 63 3.85 -2.15 14.65
CA THR A 63 3.26 -3.06 15.65
C THR A 63 2.58 -4.28 15.00
N GLN A 64 1.81 -4.08 13.93
CA GLN A 64 1.11 -5.18 13.27
C GLN A 64 2.06 -6.15 12.54
N TRP A 65 3.20 -5.64 12.07
CA TRP A 65 4.24 -6.44 11.44
C TRP A 65 4.90 -7.33 12.50
N LEU A 66 5.25 -6.75 13.66
CA LEU A 66 5.77 -7.49 14.80
C LEU A 66 4.78 -8.56 15.30
N LYS A 67 3.48 -8.25 15.34
CA LYS A 67 2.42 -9.21 15.72
C LYS A 67 2.20 -10.36 14.72
N CYS A 68 2.78 -10.29 13.53
CA CYS A 68 2.83 -11.46 12.65
C CYS A 68 3.72 -12.57 13.23
N CYS A 69 4.70 -12.19 14.06
CA CYS A 69 5.61 -13.11 14.74
C CYS A 69 4.99 -13.78 15.98
N GLU A 70 3.77 -13.43 16.40
CA GLU A 70 3.05 -14.21 17.44
C GLU A 70 2.82 -15.67 16.99
N GLU A 71 2.82 -15.91 15.68
CA GLU A 71 2.73 -17.21 15.03
C GLU A 71 4.07 -17.51 14.31
N SER A 72 4.34 -18.77 13.97
CA SER A 72 5.53 -19.06 13.16
C SER A 72 5.40 -18.42 11.78
N CYS A 73 6.42 -17.67 11.37
CA CYS A 73 6.44 -17.01 10.08
C CYS A 73 7.86 -16.89 9.50
N LEU A 74 7.91 -16.72 8.19
CA LEU A 74 9.10 -16.30 7.46
C LEU A 74 9.05 -14.78 7.27
N ILE A 75 10.04 -14.07 7.79
CA ILE A 75 10.30 -12.66 7.48
C ILE A 75 11.13 -12.61 6.20
N LEU A 76 10.47 -12.34 5.08
CA LEU A 76 11.09 -12.26 3.76
C LEU A 76 11.49 -10.82 3.46
N CYS A 77 12.77 -10.50 3.68
CA CYS A 77 13.31 -9.15 3.52
C CYS A 77 13.48 -8.76 2.04
N SER A 78 13.16 -7.51 1.69
CA SER A 78 13.36 -6.99 0.33
C SER A 78 14.83 -6.78 -0.05
N ALA A 79 15.73 -6.78 0.94
CA ALA A 79 17.16 -6.67 0.79
C ALA A 79 17.88 -7.50 1.86
N LYS A 80 19.10 -7.94 1.58
CA LYS A 80 19.93 -8.70 2.53
C LYS A 80 20.39 -7.80 3.69
N GLU A 81 20.69 -6.54 3.43
CA GLU A 81 21.04 -5.51 4.41
C GLU A 81 19.96 -5.37 5.49
N SER A 82 18.70 -5.58 5.12
CA SER A 82 17.54 -5.52 6.04
C SER A 82 17.57 -6.63 7.10
N ILE A 83 18.17 -7.79 6.81
CA ILE A 83 18.08 -8.98 7.67
C ILE A 83 18.60 -8.72 9.08
N LYS A 84 19.71 -7.98 9.24
CA LYS A 84 20.27 -7.70 10.58
C LYS A 84 19.32 -6.85 11.43
N TYR A 85 18.70 -5.85 10.82
CA TYR A 85 17.73 -5.00 11.50
C TYR A 85 16.42 -5.75 11.77
N ALA A 86 16.00 -6.61 10.83
CA ALA A 86 14.84 -7.46 11.01
C ALA A 86 15.04 -8.41 12.20
N LYS A 87 16.20 -9.05 12.33
CA LYS A 87 16.51 -9.93 13.47
C LYS A 87 16.51 -9.21 14.81
N GLU A 88 17.00 -7.98 14.85
CA GLU A 88 16.95 -7.13 16.04
C GLU A 88 15.53 -6.71 16.43
N TYR A 89 14.64 -6.52 15.44
CA TYR A 89 13.29 -6.02 15.66
C TYR A 89 12.26 -7.12 15.93
N TYR A 90 12.25 -8.17 15.10
CA TYR A 90 11.29 -9.28 15.18
C TYR A 90 11.73 -10.31 16.21
N THR A 91 11.57 -9.96 17.48
CA THR A 91 12.01 -10.78 18.62
C THR A 91 10.91 -11.61 19.25
N LEU A 92 9.63 -11.34 18.92
CA LEU A 92 8.51 -12.16 19.37
C LEU A 92 8.63 -13.57 18.79
N ASN A 93 8.52 -14.58 19.65
CA ASN A 93 8.56 -15.99 19.25
C ASN A 93 9.81 -16.35 18.40
N ALA A 94 10.97 -15.78 18.75
CA ALA A 94 12.19 -15.86 17.93
C ALA A 94 12.61 -17.29 17.55
N GLU A 95 12.27 -18.30 18.35
CA GLU A 95 12.51 -19.72 18.05
C GLU A 95 11.72 -20.27 16.85
N HIS A 96 10.71 -19.53 16.39
CA HIS A 96 9.78 -19.91 15.33
C HIS A 96 9.65 -18.84 14.24
N VAL A 97 10.50 -17.81 14.26
CA VAL A 97 10.59 -16.78 13.24
C VAL A 97 11.85 -17.02 12.40
N TYR A 98 11.65 -17.20 11.10
CA TYR A 98 12.73 -17.43 10.14
C TYR A 98 13.01 -16.15 9.35
N PHE A 99 14.24 -15.99 8.88
CA PHE A 99 14.67 -14.82 8.13
C PHE A 99 15.35 -15.23 6.84
N ASP A 100 14.89 -14.68 5.73
CA ASP A 100 15.54 -14.79 4.44
C ASP A 100 15.31 -13.50 3.65
N TYR A 101 15.86 -13.42 2.45
CA TYR A 101 15.69 -12.27 1.58
C TYR A 101 15.33 -12.65 0.16
N TRP A 102 14.61 -11.74 -0.49
CA TRP A 102 14.33 -11.77 -1.90
C TRP A 102 14.32 -10.35 -2.45
N TYR A 103 15.20 -10.08 -3.42
CA TYR A 103 15.13 -8.84 -4.19
C TYR A 103 13.88 -8.87 -5.06
N PRO A 104 12.97 -7.89 -4.91
CA PRO A 104 11.77 -7.87 -5.72
C PRO A 104 12.09 -7.42 -7.15
N SER A 105 11.30 -7.89 -8.12
CA SER A 105 11.44 -7.48 -9.52
C SER A 105 10.88 -6.10 -9.78
N ILE A 106 11.41 -5.44 -10.80
CA ILE A 106 10.70 -4.35 -11.50
C ILE A 106 9.67 -4.94 -12.47
N ASN A 107 8.81 -4.09 -13.04
CA ASN A 107 7.97 -4.50 -14.16
C ASN A 107 8.79 -4.50 -15.47
N SER A 108 9.66 -5.50 -15.65
CA SER A 108 10.57 -5.58 -16.80
C SER A 108 9.83 -5.65 -18.13
N LYS A 109 8.63 -6.26 -18.15
CA LYS A 109 7.77 -6.31 -19.34
C LYS A 109 7.37 -4.91 -19.83
N ALA A 110 6.94 -4.03 -18.92
CA ALA A 110 6.63 -2.64 -19.28
C ALA A 110 7.89 -1.83 -19.61
N ALA A 111 9.02 -2.15 -18.98
CA ALA A 111 10.29 -1.52 -19.34
C ALA A 111 10.75 -1.92 -20.75
N ASP A 112 10.53 -3.16 -21.16
CA ASP A 112 10.93 -3.68 -22.46
C ASP A 112 9.94 -3.35 -23.59
N SER A 113 8.71 -2.89 -23.28
CA SER A 113 7.71 -2.48 -24.28
C SER A 113 7.92 -1.08 -24.86
N VAL A 114 8.82 -0.29 -24.28
CA VAL A 114 9.09 1.10 -24.70
C VAL A 114 10.55 1.27 -25.12
N ASP A 115 10.85 2.00 -26.19
CA ASP A 115 12.24 2.25 -26.63
C ASP A 115 12.43 3.66 -27.19
N PRO A 116 12.32 4.71 -26.36
CA PRO A 116 12.49 6.07 -26.80
C PRO A 116 13.97 6.44 -26.98
N LYS A 117 14.22 7.46 -27.80
CA LYS A 117 15.55 8.08 -27.89
C LYS A 117 15.88 8.84 -26.60
N LYS A 118 17.16 8.83 -26.23
CA LYS A 118 17.69 9.67 -25.14
C LYS A 118 17.52 11.15 -25.49
N GLU A 119 17.15 11.92 -24.49
CA GLU A 119 16.96 13.37 -24.52
C GLU A 119 17.76 14.01 -23.38
N LYS A 120 17.98 15.33 -23.45
CA LYS A 120 18.66 16.11 -22.41
C LYS A 120 17.74 16.33 -21.20
N ARG A 121 17.37 15.24 -20.54
CA ARG A 121 16.39 15.17 -19.46
C ARG A 121 17.00 14.59 -18.21
N ILE A 122 16.58 15.11 -17.06
CA ILE A 122 16.88 14.56 -15.75
C ILE A 122 15.57 14.09 -15.14
N VAL A 123 15.44 12.79 -14.85
CA VAL A 123 14.25 12.24 -14.23
C VAL A 123 14.42 12.15 -12.71
N VAL A 124 13.35 12.47 -11.99
CA VAL A 124 13.28 12.38 -10.54
C VAL A 124 12.01 11.61 -10.17
N ILE A 125 12.18 10.49 -9.47
CA ILE A 125 11.07 9.71 -8.93
C ILE A 125 11.11 9.88 -7.42
N THR A 126 10.26 10.74 -6.88
CA THR A 126 10.26 11.03 -5.45
C THR A 126 8.88 11.44 -4.95
N ARG A 127 8.64 11.24 -3.66
CA ARG A 127 7.48 11.82 -2.96
C ARG A 127 7.91 13.17 -2.43
N LEU A 128 7.46 14.23 -3.09
CA LEU A 128 7.92 15.60 -2.82
C LEU A 128 7.53 16.13 -1.43
N SER A 129 6.59 15.50 -0.73
CA SER A 129 6.23 15.80 0.66
C SER A 129 7.08 15.07 1.70
N ASP A 130 7.85 14.07 1.29
CA ASP A 130 8.54 13.16 2.18
C ASP A 130 10.01 13.58 2.31
N LYS A 131 10.38 14.36 3.34
CA LYS A 131 11.75 14.92 3.44
C LYS A 131 12.87 13.87 3.38
N HIS A 132 12.61 12.65 3.86
CA HIS A 132 13.55 11.52 3.77
C HIS A 132 13.84 11.05 2.33
N LYS A 133 13.13 11.56 1.31
CA LYS A 133 13.39 11.29 -0.10
C LYS A 133 14.24 12.37 -0.79
N GLY A 134 14.76 13.35 -0.04
CA GLY A 134 15.73 14.34 -0.53
C GLY A 134 15.21 15.26 -1.63
N SER A 135 13.90 15.48 -1.70
CA SER A 135 13.30 16.37 -2.70
C SER A 135 13.78 17.81 -2.59
N ASP A 136 14.02 18.30 -1.37
CA ASP A 136 14.53 19.65 -1.13
C ASP A 136 15.98 19.78 -1.59
N ASP A 137 16.81 18.76 -1.37
CA ASP A 137 18.23 18.74 -1.77
C ASP A 137 18.38 18.92 -3.29
N ILE A 138 17.47 18.33 -4.08
CA ILE A 138 17.46 18.45 -5.54
C ILE A 138 17.30 19.92 -5.97
N LEU A 139 16.48 20.71 -5.27
CA LEU A 139 16.27 22.11 -5.63
C LEU A 139 17.49 23.00 -5.43
N GLU A 140 18.47 22.55 -4.64
CA GLU A 140 19.66 23.32 -4.27
C GLU A 140 20.87 23.04 -5.17
N ILE A 141 20.82 22.03 -6.04
CA ILE A 141 21.97 21.67 -6.88
C ILE A 141 22.03 22.42 -8.21
N PHE A 142 20.92 22.99 -8.69
CA PHE A 142 20.84 23.55 -10.04
C PHE A 142 21.59 24.87 -10.19
N ASP A 143 22.33 24.99 -11.29
CA ASP A 143 23.04 26.19 -11.73
C ASP A 143 23.14 26.23 -13.27
N GLN A 144 24.01 27.10 -13.78
CA GLN A 144 24.20 27.33 -15.22
C GLN A 144 24.61 26.08 -16.00
N ASP A 145 25.22 25.07 -15.38
CA ASP A 145 25.66 23.85 -16.07
C ASP A 145 24.49 22.98 -16.54
N PHE A 146 23.29 23.24 -16.01
CA PHE A 146 22.06 22.57 -16.37
C PHE A 146 21.32 23.27 -17.53
N TRP A 147 21.93 24.25 -18.18
CA TRP A 147 21.32 25.00 -19.27
C TRP A 147 20.70 24.10 -20.34
N GLY A 148 19.41 24.30 -20.60
CA GLY A 148 18.65 23.56 -21.62
C GLY A 148 18.29 22.13 -21.23
N TYR A 149 18.48 21.71 -19.98
CA TYR A 149 17.90 20.46 -19.47
C TYR A 149 16.42 20.61 -19.17
N THR A 150 15.69 19.50 -19.30
CA THR A 150 14.32 19.36 -18.78
C THR A 150 14.30 18.45 -17.54
N LEU A 151 13.79 18.95 -16.42
CA LEU A 151 13.59 18.20 -15.19
C LEU A 151 12.22 17.51 -15.21
N VAL A 152 12.17 16.19 -15.09
CA VAL A 152 10.92 15.43 -15.13
C VAL A 152 10.66 14.84 -13.76
N PHE A 153 9.64 15.33 -13.07
CA PHE A 153 9.20 14.80 -11.78
C PHE A 153 8.05 13.82 -11.98
N ILE A 154 8.30 12.55 -11.68
CA ILE A 154 7.26 11.50 -11.68
C ILE A 154 6.72 11.36 -10.27
N ILE A 155 5.42 11.61 -10.10
CA ILE A 155 4.75 11.76 -8.81
C ILE A 155 3.64 10.70 -8.70
N GLY A 156 3.84 9.74 -7.79
CA GLY A 156 2.87 8.69 -7.51
C GLY A 156 1.70 9.19 -6.66
N LEU A 157 1.87 9.17 -5.34
CA LEU A 157 0.88 9.64 -4.37
C LEU A 157 1.37 10.93 -3.71
N GLY A 158 0.45 11.87 -3.48
CA GLY A 158 0.71 13.17 -2.87
C GLY A 158 0.46 14.35 -3.81
N LYS A 159 0.52 15.56 -3.26
CA LYS A 159 0.47 16.82 -4.01
C LYS A 159 1.80 17.55 -3.82
N ILE A 160 2.21 18.31 -4.83
CA ILE A 160 3.36 19.21 -4.71
C ILE A 160 2.92 20.44 -3.92
N GLU A 161 3.71 20.81 -2.92
CA GLU A 161 3.49 22.05 -2.19
C GLU A 161 3.78 23.26 -3.07
N TYR A 162 3.00 24.33 -2.93
CA TYR A 162 3.17 25.57 -3.70
C TYR A 162 4.58 26.15 -3.61
N LYS A 163 5.22 26.06 -2.44
CA LYS A 163 6.60 26.53 -2.23
C LYS A 163 7.62 25.86 -3.17
N TYR A 164 7.40 24.57 -3.48
CA TYR A 164 8.29 23.79 -4.34
C TYR A 164 8.13 24.24 -5.80
N ILE A 165 6.88 24.44 -6.25
CA ILE A 165 6.58 25.01 -7.57
C ILE A 165 7.22 26.38 -7.74
N LYS A 166 7.11 27.25 -6.72
CA LYS A 166 7.72 28.58 -6.74
C LYS A 166 9.24 28.49 -6.95
N LYS A 167 9.92 27.61 -6.24
CA LYS A 167 11.38 27.40 -6.39
C LYS A 167 11.73 26.85 -7.79
N LEU A 168 10.94 25.93 -8.35
CA LEU A 168 11.14 25.45 -9.73
C LEU A 168 10.99 26.58 -10.76
N GLU A 169 10.02 27.47 -10.58
CA GLU A 169 9.86 28.66 -11.44
C GLU A 169 11.04 29.62 -11.34
N GLU A 170 11.60 29.81 -10.14
CA GLU A 170 12.83 30.60 -9.93
C GLU A 170 14.03 29.96 -10.66
N ILE A 171 14.22 28.64 -10.50
CA ILE A 171 15.26 27.86 -11.18
C ILE A 171 15.12 27.97 -12.71
N LYS A 172 13.91 27.81 -13.23
CA LYS A 172 13.60 27.91 -14.66
C LYS A 172 14.01 29.27 -15.22
N LYS A 173 13.62 30.36 -14.55
CA LYS A 173 13.96 31.73 -14.97
C LYS A 173 15.46 32.01 -14.88
N LYS A 174 16.12 31.51 -13.83
CA LYS A 174 17.53 31.83 -13.55
C LYS A 174 18.51 31.05 -14.42
N TYR A 175 18.23 29.78 -14.74
CA TYR A 175 19.19 28.87 -15.38
C TYR A 175 18.72 28.30 -16.73
N ASN A 176 17.60 28.78 -17.27
CA ASN A 176 17.00 28.30 -18.52
C ASN A 176 16.79 26.76 -18.53
N ILE A 177 16.19 26.28 -17.44
CA ILE A 177 15.84 24.87 -17.23
C ILE A 177 14.34 24.72 -17.40
N SER A 178 13.89 23.74 -18.17
CA SER A 178 12.47 23.39 -18.25
C SER A 178 12.13 22.36 -17.17
N TYR A 179 10.86 22.26 -16.78
CA TYR A 179 10.41 21.18 -15.92
C TYR A 179 9.03 20.65 -16.31
N GLU A 180 8.79 19.38 -16.03
CA GLU A 180 7.54 18.66 -16.26
C GLU A 180 7.13 17.93 -14.98
N LEU A 181 5.83 17.96 -14.67
CA LEU A 181 5.24 17.28 -13.52
C LEU A 181 4.28 16.22 -14.02
N LYS A 182 4.59 14.95 -13.80
CA LYS A 182 3.80 13.82 -14.29
C LYS A 182 3.17 13.06 -13.14
N TYR A 183 1.85 13.11 -13.05
CA TYR A 183 1.07 12.54 -11.95
C TYR A 183 0.44 11.22 -12.38
N LYS A 184 0.48 10.21 -11.49
CA LYS A 184 -0.23 8.93 -11.68
C LYS A 184 0.01 8.29 -13.05
N VAL A 185 1.24 8.34 -13.52
CA VAL A 185 1.64 7.73 -14.79
C VAL A 185 1.54 6.20 -14.74
N THR A 186 1.31 5.59 -15.90
CA THR A 186 1.42 4.13 -16.05
C THR A 186 2.88 3.68 -15.93
N ASP A 187 3.11 2.38 -15.77
CA ASP A 187 4.48 1.84 -15.77
C ASP A 187 5.18 2.08 -17.11
N GLU A 188 4.48 1.98 -18.24
CA GLU A 188 5.04 2.23 -19.58
C GLU A 188 5.45 3.71 -19.74
N GLU A 189 4.60 4.64 -19.31
CA GLU A 189 4.93 6.07 -19.28
C GLU A 189 6.13 6.37 -18.38
N LYS A 190 6.18 5.75 -17.19
CA LYS A 190 7.30 5.87 -16.25
C LYS A 190 8.60 5.38 -16.91
N PHE A 191 8.62 4.17 -17.46
CA PHE A 191 9.82 3.62 -18.10
C PHE A 191 10.21 4.41 -19.36
N ASN A 192 9.25 4.94 -20.10
CA ASN A 192 9.52 5.84 -21.23
C ASN A 192 10.28 7.09 -20.77
N GLU A 193 9.84 7.75 -19.69
CA GLU A 193 10.57 8.91 -19.14
C GLU A 193 11.95 8.55 -18.59
N ILE A 194 12.08 7.40 -17.90
CA ILE A 194 13.38 6.92 -17.42
C ILE A 194 14.33 6.67 -18.60
N LYS A 195 13.86 6.03 -19.68
CA LYS A 195 14.67 5.74 -20.88
C LYS A 195 15.03 7.01 -21.66
N LYS A 196 14.12 7.99 -21.74
CA LYS A 196 14.43 9.31 -22.32
C LYS A 196 15.49 10.07 -21.54
N ALA A 197 15.49 9.96 -20.21
CA ALA A 197 16.40 10.72 -19.36
C ALA A 197 17.86 10.35 -19.57
N GLU A 198 18.75 11.34 -19.65
CA GLU A 198 20.19 11.10 -19.62
C GLU A 198 20.62 10.56 -18.25
N LEU A 199 19.96 11.05 -17.20
CA LEU A 199 20.31 10.88 -15.80
C LEU A 199 19.06 10.80 -14.92
N MET A 200 19.10 9.96 -13.90
CA MET A 200 18.16 9.99 -12.78
C MET A 200 18.82 10.59 -11.54
N LEU A 201 18.12 11.46 -10.82
CA LEU A 201 18.50 11.87 -9.47
C LEU A 201 17.61 11.15 -8.45
N PHE A 202 18.24 10.50 -7.49
CA PHE A 202 17.56 9.80 -6.43
C PHE A 202 18.32 9.93 -5.09
N PRO A 203 18.42 11.14 -4.52
CA PRO A 203 19.12 11.42 -3.27
C PRO A 203 18.26 11.03 -2.04
N SER A 204 17.79 9.79 -2.00
CA SER A 204 17.00 9.28 -0.87
C SER A 204 17.88 9.08 0.36
N TYR A 205 17.39 9.46 1.54
CA TYR A 205 18.08 9.22 2.81
C TYR A 205 17.85 7.81 3.34
N PHE A 206 16.78 7.14 2.91
CA PHE A 206 16.48 5.77 3.30
C PHE A 206 15.71 5.02 2.19
N GLU A 207 16.13 3.78 1.96
CA GLU A 207 15.47 2.84 1.06
C GLU A 207 15.42 1.44 1.64
N GLY A 208 14.31 0.74 1.40
CA GLY A 208 14.19 -0.70 1.70
C GLY A 208 14.76 -1.61 0.60
N PHE A 209 14.88 -1.11 -0.62
CA PHE A 209 15.44 -1.84 -1.76
C PHE A 209 16.10 -0.91 -2.79
N GLY A 210 15.43 0.20 -3.13
CA GLY A 210 15.89 1.12 -4.16
C GLY A 210 15.37 0.80 -5.56
N TYR A 211 14.04 0.69 -5.71
CA TYR A 211 13.40 0.47 -7.01
C TYR A 211 13.86 1.47 -8.08
N PRO A 212 13.81 2.81 -7.86
CA PRO A 212 14.13 3.74 -8.94
C PRO A 212 15.58 3.64 -9.47
N PRO A 213 16.62 3.48 -8.63
CA PRO A 213 17.96 3.18 -9.13
C PRO A 213 18.06 1.87 -9.94
N VAL A 214 17.39 0.80 -9.49
CA VAL A 214 17.34 -0.48 -10.22
C VAL A 214 16.65 -0.32 -11.57
N GLU A 215 15.51 0.38 -11.61
CA GLU A 215 14.76 0.71 -12.83
C GLU A 215 15.62 1.56 -13.79
N ALA A 216 16.32 2.58 -13.28
CA ALA A 216 17.22 3.41 -14.07
C ALA A 216 18.31 2.57 -14.75
N GLN A 217 19.00 1.71 -13.99
CA GLN A 217 20.03 0.84 -14.55
C GLN A 217 19.47 -0.14 -15.58
N TYR A 218 18.29 -0.71 -15.33
CA TYR A 218 17.64 -1.62 -16.28
C TYR A 218 17.28 -0.92 -17.59
N CYS A 219 16.84 0.33 -17.51
CA CYS A 219 16.57 1.22 -18.64
C CYS A 219 17.84 1.79 -19.29
N GLY A 220 19.03 1.46 -18.80
CA GLY A 220 20.28 2.01 -19.32
C GLY A 220 20.41 3.52 -19.06
N THR A 221 19.92 3.99 -17.92
CA THR A 221 20.00 5.38 -17.45
C THR A 221 20.93 5.46 -16.25
N LYS A 222 21.93 6.35 -16.31
CA LYS A 222 22.79 6.63 -15.14
C LYS A 222 21.92 7.15 -13.99
N CYS A 223 22.26 6.80 -12.76
CA CYS A 223 21.54 7.29 -11.59
C CYS A 223 22.54 7.76 -10.52
N ILE A 224 22.27 8.94 -9.98
CA ILE A 224 23.05 9.54 -8.89
C ILE A 224 22.23 9.44 -7.61
N VAL A 225 22.84 8.85 -6.59
CA VAL A 225 22.20 8.50 -5.32
C VAL A 225 23.05 8.95 -4.14
N TYR A 226 22.44 9.09 -2.97
CA TYR A 226 23.21 9.09 -1.73
C TYR A 226 23.76 7.70 -1.41
N ASP A 227 24.93 7.67 -0.79
CA ASP A 227 25.63 6.43 -0.45
C ASP A 227 24.93 5.68 0.70
N LEU A 228 24.04 4.77 0.33
CA LEU A 228 23.32 3.88 1.24
C LEU A 228 23.82 2.44 1.10
N PRO A 229 23.98 1.70 2.21
CA PRO A 229 24.40 0.30 2.18
C PRO A 229 23.52 -0.60 1.29
N VAL A 230 22.19 -0.38 1.31
CA VAL A 230 21.25 -1.14 0.47
C VAL A 230 21.49 -0.90 -1.03
N LEU A 231 21.88 0.32 -1.43
CA LEU A 231 22.17 0.64 -2.82
C LEU A 231 23.55 0.14 -3.26
N ARG A 232 24.49 -0.01 -2.32
CA ARG A 232 25.76 -0.73 -2.55
C ARG A 232 25.53 -2.22 -2.74
N GLU A 233 24.60 -2.80 -2.00
CA GLU A 233 24.21 -4.21 -2.15
C GLU A 233 23.55 -4.50 -3.50
N THR A 234 22.53 -3.71 -3.87
CA THR A 234 21.75 -3.96 -5.08
C THR A 234 22.51 -3.56 -6.34
N SER A 235 23.22 -2.44 -6.31
CA SER A 235 23.80 -1.84 -7.52
C SER A 235 25.32 -1.78 -7.56
N LYS A 236 26.02 -2.05 -6.45
CA LYS A 236 27.49 -2.14 -6.36
C LYS A 236 28.23 -0.90 -6.87
N GLU A 237 29.00 -1.02 -7.96
CA GLU A 237 29.75 0.06 -8.59
C GLU A 237 29.02 0.73 -9.76
N ASN A 238 27.74 0.40 -9.96
CA ASN A 238 26.99 0.75 -11.18
C ASN A 238 26.09 1.97 -11.03
N LEU A 239 26.08 2.56 -9.84
CA LEU A 239 25.54 3.89 -9.58
C LEU A 239 26.67 4.87 -9.37
N ILE A 240 26.31 6.15 -9.42
CA ILE A 240 27.19 7.24 -9.01
C ILE A 240 26.77 7.65 -7.61
N TYR A 241 27.69 7.49 -6.66
CA TYR A 241 27.41 7.70 -5.25
C TYR A 241 27.92 9.08 -4.82
N ALA A 242 27.02 9.87 -4.24
CA ALA A 242 27.33 11.06 -3.47
C ALA A 242 27.33 10.72 -1.98
N LYS A 243 28.17 11.40 -1.20
CA LYS A 243 28.17 11.25 0.27
C LYS A 243 26.76 11.48 0.82
N TRP A 244 26.36 10.63 1.76
CA TRP A 244 25.03 10.67 2.36
C TRP A 244 24.75 12.04 3.02
N GLY A 245 23.70 12.72 2.58
CA GLY A 245 23.30 14.05 3.07
C GLY A 245 24.20 15.21 2.64
N ASP A 246 25.20 14.99 1.78
CA ASP A 246 26.10 16.05 1.30
C ASP A 246 25.62 16.60 -0.04
N ILE A 247 24.86 17.70 0.02
CA ILE A 247 24.33 18.39 -1.17
C ILE A 247 25.46 18.91 -2.08
N LYS A 248 26.62 19.29 -1.51
CA LYS A 248 27.75 19.80 -2.31
C LYS A 248 28.38 18.67 -3.10
N ASP A 249 28.60 17.51 -2.48
CA ASP A 249 29.10 16.33 -3.18
C ASP A 249 28.06 15.80 -4.18
N LEU A 250 26.77 15.82 -3.85
CA LEU A 250 25.68 15.51 -4.79
C LEU A 250 25.78 16.39 -6.05
N LYS A 251 25.83 17.72 -5.87
CA LYS A 251 25.97 18.67 -6.97
C LYS A 251 27.23 18.41 -7.80
N LYS A 252 28.37 18.17 -7.13
CA LYS A 252 29.63 17.82 -7.79
C LYS A 252 29.47 16.57 -8.67
N LYS A 253 28.89 15.48 -8.12
CA LYS A 253 28.67 14.23 -8.85
C LYS A 253 27.74 14.39 -10.04
N VAL A 254 26.72 15.23 -9.92
CA VAL A 254 25.85 15.57 -11.06
C VAL A 254 26.65 16.23 -12.16
N LYS A 255 27.35 17.33 -11.85
CA LYS A 255 28.16 18.08 -12.83
C LYS A 255 29.21 17.22 -13.53
N GLU A 256 29.90 16.34 -12.78
CA GLU A 256 30.90 15.41 -13.33
C GLU A 256 30.32 14.39 -14.34
N ASN A 257 29.00 14.21 -14.36
CA ASN A 257 28.33 13.19 -15.15
C ASN A 257 27.30 13.72 -16.15
N LEU A 258 27.00 15.02 -16.18
CA LEU A 258 26.24 15.65 -17.25
C LEU A 258 27.00 15.55 -18.57
N ASN A 259 26.30 15.20 -19.65
CA ASN A 259 26.81 15.01 -21.01
C ASN A 259 27.97 13.99 -21.14
N LYS A 260 28.20 13.16 -20.10
CA LYS A 260 29.28 12.17 -20.10
C LYS A 260 28.84 10.87 -20.76
N SER A 261 29.57 10.44 -21.78
CA SER A 261 29.33 9.17 -22.48
C SER A 261 29.43 7.96 -21.54
N TYR A 262 28.58 6.98 -21.76
CA TYR A 262 28.55 5.71 -21.03
C TYR A 262 27.92 4.63 -21.92
N SER A 263 27.92 3.38 -21.46
CA SER A 263 27.26 2.27 -22.13
C SER A 263 25.95 1.91 -21.41
N PRO A 264 24.77 2.28 -21.95
CA PRO A 264 23.47 1.87 -21.42
C PRO A 264 23.32 0.36 -21.26
N GLU A 265 23.78 -0.41 -22.25
CA GLU A 265 23.71 -1.88 -22.23
C GLU A 265 24.51 -2.49 -21.08
N LYS A 266 25.66 -1.91 -20.74
CA LYS A 266 26.47 -2.35 -19.61
C LYS A 266 25.72 -2.19 -18.28
N LEU A 267 24.92 -1.14 -18.13
CA LEU A 267 24.09 -0.95 -16.92
C LEU A 267 23.00 -2.04 -16.82
N LYS A 268 22.26 -2.28 -17.91
CA LYS A 268 21.20 -3.31 -17.95
C LYS A 268 21.77 -4.70 -17.67
N LYS A 269 22.87 -5.07 -18.34
CA LYS A 269 23.52 -6.38 -18.18
C LYS A 269 23.93 -6.66 -16.73
N LYS A 270 24.34 -5.63 -16.00
CA LYS A 270 24.79 -5.79 -14.60
C LYS A 270 23.64 -5.91 -13.60
N ILE A 271 22.45 -5.37 -13.91
CA ILE A 271 21.31 -5.35 -12.99
C ILE A 271 20.25 -6.43 -13.30
N ILE A 272 20.25 -6.99 -14.51
CA ILE A 272 19.19 -7.89 -15.00
C ILE A 272 18.85 -9.04 -14.04
N LYS A 273 19.86 -9.65 -13.40
CA LYS A 273 19.67 -10.78 -12.46
C LYS A 273 18.89 -10.42 -11.20
N ILE A 274 18.87 -9.15 -10.81
CA ILE A 274 18.13 -8.67 -9.63
C ILE A 274 16.88 -7.88 -9.99
N ALA A 275 16.71 -7.49 -11.25
CA ALA A 275 15.61 -6.65 -11.72
C ALA A 275 14.51 -7.42 -12.47
N ASP A 276 14.88 -8.38 -13.33
CA ASP A 276 13.94 -9.00 -14.27
C ASP A 276 12.85 -9.83 -13.59
N PHE A 277 11.60 -9.64 -14.03
CA PHE A 277 10.42 -10.32 -13.49
C PHE A 277 10.56 -11.84 -13.49
N HIS A 278 10.93 -12.46 -14.61
CA HIS A 278 10.99 -13.92 -14.71
C HIS A 278 12.10 -14.52 -13.85
N ILE A 279 13.29 -13.88 -13.84
CA ILE A 279 14.40 -14.30 -12.99
C ILE A 279 14.01 -14.21 -11.51
N ARG A 280 13.40 -13.10 -11.08
CA ARG A 280 13.03 -12.92 -9.67
C ARG A 280 11.85 -13.78 -9.25
N ALA A 281 10.90 -14.07 -10.14
CA ALA A 281 9.81 -15.00 -9.90
C ALA A 281 10.33 -16.41 -9.59
N LYS A 282 11.32 -16.88 -10.36
CA LYS A 282 11.99 -18.15 -10.06
C LYS A 282 12.77 -18.09 -8.74
N ALA A 283 13.46 -16.98 -8.49
CA ALA A 283 14.26 -16.83 -7.27
C ALA A 283 13.41 -16.84 -5.98
N ILE A 284 12.21 -16.24 -5.98
CA ILE A 284 11.32 -16.34 -4.81
C ILE A 284 10.80 -17.76 -4.61
N GLU A 285 10.52 -18.50 -5.70
CA GLU A 285 10.12 -19.90 -5.59
C GLU A 285 11.20 -20.72 -4.88
N GLU A 286 12.47 -20.54 -5.24
CA GLU A 286 13.60 -21.22 -4.61
C GLU A 286 13.70 -20.88 -3.11
N VAL A 287 13.53 -19.60 -2.74
CA VAL A 287 13.51 -19.19 -1.33
C VAL A 287 12.37 -19.89 -0.59
N LEU A 288 11.14 -19.81 -1.12
CA LEU A 288 9.98 -20.44 -0.49
C LEU A 288 10.16 -21.96 -0.36
N LEU A 289 10.70 -22.62 -1.38
CA LEU A 289 10.97 -24.07 -1.36
C LEU A 289 11.94 -24.49 -0.26
N ARG A 290 12.98 -23.69 0.04
CA ARG A 290 13.88 -23.95 1.18
C ARG A 290 13.13 -23.95 2.51
N HIS A 291 12.13 -23.08 2.65
CA HIS A 291 11.27 -22.97 3.82
C HIS A 291 10.03 -23.89 3.77
N LYS A 292 9.86 -24.68 2.69
CA LYS A 292 8.78 -25.67 2.54
C LYS A 292 9.13 -27.02 3.18
N LEU A 293 10.40 -27.29 3.46
CA LEU A 293 10.90 -28.62 3.83
C LEU A 293 11.06 -28.86 5.34
N GLU A 294 10.85 -27.86 6.19
CA GLU A 294 10.83 -28.03 7.65
C GLU A 294 9.49 -27.55 8.22
N LYS A 295 8.63 -28.46 8.68
CA LYS A 295 7.50 -28.11 9.55
C LYS A 295 7.77 -28.65 10.96
N LYS A 296 8.03 -27.75 11.92
CA LYS A 296 7.70 -27.98 13.33
C LYS A 296 6.26 -27.50 13.57
N PRO A 297 5.46 -28.21 14.38
CA PRO A 297 4.03 -27.92 14.53
C PRO A 297 3.80 -26.53 15.14
N LEU A 298 2.89 -25.77 14.54
CA LEU A 298 2.36 -24.53 15.10
C LEU A 298 1.69 -24.83 16.45
N LYS A 299 2.18 -24.23 17.56
CA LYS A 299 1.44 -24.24 18.83
C LYS A 299 0.11 -23.53 18.60
N LYS A 300 -1.00 -24.22 18.88
CA LYS A 300 -2.35 -23.64 18.87
C LYS A 300 -2.41 -22.50 19.88
N THR A 301 -2.32 -21.25 19.43
CA THR A 301 -2.72 -20.09 20.25
C THR A 301 -4.20 -19.80 20.02
N THR A 302 -4.93 -19.71 21.13
CA THR A 302 -6.33 -19.32 21.19
C THR A 302 -6.49 -17.87 20.74
N VAL A 303 -6.85 -17.65 19.47
CA VAL A 303 -7.31 -16.34 18.99
C VAL A 303 -8.82 -16.40 18.79
N ASN A 304 -9.48 -15.41 19.38
CA ASN A 304 -10.93 -15.21 19.42
C ASN A 304 -11.58 -15.31 18.03
N VAL A 305 -12.77 -15.91 18.04
CA VAL A 305 -13.67 -16.11 16.89
C VAL A 305 -13.85 -14.80 16.12
N LEU A 306 -13.31 -14.72 14.91
CA LEU A 306 -13.64 -13.64 13.97
C LEU A 306 -15.13 -13.78 13.55
N PRO A 307 -15.90 -12.68 13.51
CA PRO A 307 -17.32 -12.72 13.19
C PRO A 307 -17.55 -13.31 11.79
N LYS A 308 -18.48 -14.27 11.67
CA LYS A 308 -18.84 -14.90 10.38
C LYS A 308 -19.19 -13.82 9.34
N GLY A 309 -18.38 -13.69 8.28
CA GLY A 309 -18.61 -12.82 7.14
C GLY A 309 -18.05 -13.44 5.86
N ILE A 310 -18.62 -13.09 4.71
CA ILE A 310 -18.06 -13.43 3.39
C ILE A 310 -16.91 -12.45 3.17
N TYR A 311 -15.67 -12.95 3.17
CA TYR A 311 -14.48 -12.14 2.91
C TYR A 311 -14.09 -12.31 1.44
N GLU A 312 -14.23 -11.26 0.63
CA GLU A 312 -13.63 -11.24 -0.71
C GLU A 312 -12.14 -10.92 -0.55
N TYR A 313 -11.32 -11.94 -0.75
CA TYR A 313 -9.88 -11.76 -0.86
C TYR A 313 -9.59 -11.27 -2.28
N THR A 314 -8.93 -10.13 -2.42
CA THR A 314 -8.12 -9.90 -3.63
C THR A 314 -6.86 -10.74 -3.53
N SER A 315 -7.03 -12.03 -3.75
CA SER A 315 -5.93 -12.97 -3.94
C SER A 315 -5.74 -13.17 -5.43
N ASN A 316 -4.56 -12.83 -5.94
CA ASN A 316 -4.11 -13.47 -7.18
C ASN A 316 -3.56 -14.84 -6.76
N SER A 317 -4.28 -15.92 -7.08
CA SER A 317 -3.74 -17.27 -6.93
C SER A 317 -2.91 -17.59 -8.17
N PHE A 318 -1.63 -17.89 -7.98
CA PHE A 318 -0.76 -18.35 -9.05
C PHE A 318 -0.48 -19.83 -8.86
N ASP A 319 -0.72 -20.64 -9.89
CA ASP A 319 -0.27 -22.03 -9.93
C ASP A 319 1.14 -22.06 -10.52
N PHE A 320 2.13 -22.14 -9.64
CA PHE A 320 3.52 -22.41 -10.04
C PHE A 320 3.77 -23.91 -9.88
N ASN A 321 3.81 -24.64 -10.99
CA ASN A 321 4.20 -26.05 -11.01
C ASN A 321 3.48 -26.93 -9.96
N LYS A 322 2.12 -26.94 -9.96
CA LYS A 322 1.27 -27.73 -9.05
C LYS A 322 1.25 -27.23 -7.60
N LYS A 323 1.37 -25.92 -7.35
CA LYS A 323 1.34 -25.34 -6.01
C LYS A 323 0.37 -24.17 -5.93
N ASN A 324 -0.40 -24.10 -4.85
CA ASN A 324 -1.29 -22.97 -4.59
C ASN A 324 -0.58 -21.96 -3.66
N ILE A 325 -0.26 -20.78 -4.19
CA ILE A 325 0.24 -19.62 -3.42
C ILE A 325 -0.87 -18.56 -3.38
N VAL A 326 -1.17 -18.03 -2.18
CA VAL A 326 -1.97 -16.81 -2.03
C VAL A 326 -1.06 -15.64 -1.69
N ILE A 327 -1.09 -14.61 -2.52
CA ILE A 327 -0.54 -13.31 -2.18
C ILE A 327 -1.68 -12.42 -1.69
N SER A 328 -1.61 -11.99 -0.44
CA SER A 328 -2.50 -10.96 0.10
C SER A 328 -1.78 -9.63 0.03
N THR A 329 -2.23 -8.76 -0.86
CA THR A 329 -1.69 -7.41 -1.04
C THR A 329 -2.50 -6.40 -0.24
N HIS A 330 -3.82 -6.58 -0.21
CA HIS A 330 -4.81 -5.88 0.59
C HIS A 330 -6.06 -6.78 0.68
N ILE A 331 -6.91 -6.55 1.68
CA ILE A 331 -8.30 -7.00 1.62
C ILE A 331 -9.08 -5.83 1.03
N LEU A 332 -9.60 -5.96 -0.19
CA LEU A 332 -10.72 -5.13 -0.66
C LEU A 332 -11.99 -5.58 0.07
N SER A 333 -12.00 -5.50 1.40
CA SER A 333 -13.28 -5.37 2.08
C SER A 333 -13.56 -3.89 2.04
N GLU A 334 -14.43 -3.47 1.12
CA GLU A 334 -15.46 -2.55 1.57
C GLU A 334 -16.15 -3.26 2.75
N ALA A 335 -15.60 -3.10 3.96
CA ALA A 335 -16.19 -3.68 5.15
C ALA A 335 -17.61 -3.16 5.16
N LYS A 336 -18.58 -4.06 4.95
CA LYS A 336 -19.97 -3.66 4.86
C LYS A 336 -20.39 -3.15 6.23
N GLU A 337 -20.44 -1.84 6.35
CA GLU A 337 -20.73 -1.19 7.61
C GLU A 337 -22.10 -0.53 7.50
N VAL A 338 -22.93 -0.72 8.52
CA VAL A 338 -24.25 -0.12 8.60
C VAL A 338 -24.37 0.62 9.92
N GLY A 339 -24.86 1.85 9.85
CA GLY A 339 -25.14 2.69 11.02
C GLY A 339 -26.62 3.00 11.12
N ILE A 340 -27.16 3.02 12.34
CA ILE A 340 -28.47 3.58 12.66
C ILE A 340 -28.19 4.78 13.56
N SER A 341 -28.34 5.97 13.00
CA SER A 341 -27.97 7.24 13.64
C SER A 341 -29.13 7.82 14.44
N GLU A 342 -30.37 7.62 13.97
CA GLU A 342 -31.58 8.14 14.60
C GLU A 342 -32.68 7.09 14.60
N HIS A 343 -33.40 7.00 15.71
CA HIS A 343 -34.56 6.12 15.85
C HIS A 343 -35.46 6.65 16.98
N LYS A 344 -36.71 6.95 16.64
CA LYS A 344 -37.71 7.52 17.55
C LYS A 344 -39.06 6.86 17.32
N LEU A 345 -39.72 6.49 18.41
CA LEU A 345 -41.14 6.18 18.44
C LEU A 345 -41.85 7.27 19.24
N ASP A 346 -42.69 8.04 18.57
CA ASP A 346 -43.56 9.05 19.17
C ASP A 346 -44.95 8.45 19.33
N ARG A 347 -45.35 8.17 20.58
CA ARG A 347 -46.64 7.52 20.88
C ARG A 347 -47.81 8.47 20.75
N LEU A 348 -47.64 9.75 21.06
CA LEU A 348 -48.69 10.77 20.96
C LEU A 348 -49.15 10.94 19.51
N ASN A 349 -48.19 11.00 18.59
CA ASN A 349 -48.44 11.21 17.17
C ASN A 349 -48.47 9.92 16.35
N ASN A 350 -48.38 8.76 17.02
CA ASN A 350 -48.30 7.42 16.43
C ASN A 350 -47.31 7.33 15.24
N ARG A 351 -46.10 7.85 15.45
CA ARG A 351 -45.06 8.02 14.42
C ARG A 351 -43.81 7.22 14.75
N LEU A 352 -43.36 6.40 13.80
CA LEU A 352 -42.07 5.72 13.86
C LEU A 352 -41.12 6.35 12.84
N PHE A 353 -39.97 6.81 13.32
CA PHE A 353 -38.91 7.37 12.50
C PHE A 353 -37.60 6.64 12.74
N ILE A 354 -36.92 6.20 11.69
CA ILE A 354 -35.62 5.53 11.76
C ILE A 354 -34.76 6.02 10.59
N ALA A 355 -33.52 6.39 10.86
CA ALA A 355 -32.57 6.80 9.83
C ALA A 355 -31.16 6.26 10.09
N GLY A 356 -30.39 6.14 9.02
CA GLY A 356 -29.06 5.59 9.09
C GLY A 356 -28.31 5.65 7.77
N TRP A 357 -27.25 4.86 7.67
CA TRP A 357 -26.38 4.76 6.50
C TRP A 357 -25.86 3.34 6.31
N SER A 358 -25.32 3.06 5.13
CA SER A 358 -24.65 1.80 4.79
C SER A 358 -23.51 2.06 3.81
N TYR A 359 -22.37 1.42 4.00
CA TYR A 359 -21.28 1.40 3.03
C TYR A 359 -20.91 -0.06 2.70
N PRO A 360 -20.88 -0.49 1.42
CA PRO A 360 -21.39 0.24 0.26
C PRO A 360 -22.90 0.48 0.37
N LYS A 361 -23.48 1.25 -0.55
CA LYS A 361 -24.92 1.56 -0.55
C LYS A 361 -25.76 0.27 -0.61
N ALA A 362 -26.63 0.07 0.39
CA ALA A 362 -27.63 -0.99 0.37
C ALA A 362 -28.61 -0.78 -0.80
N ARG A 363 -29.06 -1.85 -1.43
CA ARG A 363 -30.12 -1.80 -2.47
C ARG A 363 -31.52 -1.72 -1.86
N GLU A 364 -31.67 -2.14 -0.61
CA GLU A 364 -32.94 -2.19 0.10
C GLU A 364 -32.66 -2.18 1.61
N VAL A 365 -33.46 -1.40 2.36
CA VAL A 365 -33.47 -1.42 3.82
C VAL A 365 -34.90 -1.65 4.30
N SER A 366 -35.14 -2.75 4.99
CA SER A 366 -36.47 -3.20 5.41
C SER A 366 -36.63 -3.11 6.92
N ILE A 367 -37.77 -2.59 7.38
CA ILE A 367 -38.08 -2.37 8.80
C ILE A 367 -39.12 -3.37 9.28
N TYR A 368 -38.82 -4.01 10.40
CA TYR A 368 -39.71 -4.92 11.10
C TYR A 368 -39.89 -4.48 12.54
N VAL A 369 -41.11 -4.58 13.05
CA VAL A 369 -41.44 -4.33 14.46
C VAL A 369 -42.19 -5.54 15.00
N ASN A 370 -41.73 -6.09 16.13
CA ASN A 370 -42.28 -7.33 16.70
C ASN A 370 -42.42 -8.45 15.64
N TYR A 371 -41.39 -8.61 14.81
CA TYR A 371 -41.30 -9.58 13.70
C TYR A 371 -42.27 -9.37 12.53
N LYS A 372 -43.11 -8.33 12.54
CA LYS A 372 -43.96 -7.96 11.40
C LYS A 372 -43.26 -6.95 10.51
N PHE A 373 -43.31 -7.17 9.20
CA PHE A 373 -42.80 -6.22 8.20
C PHE A 373 -43.66 -4.96 8.20
N ILE A 374 -43.03 -3.80 8.32
CA ILE A 374 -43.72 -2.50 8.36
C ILE A 374 -43.52 -1.72 7.06
N GLY A 375 -42.36 -1.89 6.41
CA GLY A 375 -42.09 -1.25 5.12
C GLY A 375 -40.60 -1.14 4.80
N ASN A 376 -40.31 -0.57 3.63
CA ASN A 376 -38.95 -0.30 3.17
C ASN A 376 -38.61 1.19 3.35
N ALA A 377 -37.36 1.46 3.73
CA ALA A 377 -36.84 2.81 3.84
C ALA A 377 -36.60 3.44 2.47
N ARG A 378 -36.74 4.76 2.41
CA ARG A 378 -36.28 5.57 1.28
C ARG A 378 -34.76 5.67 1.35
N LEU A 379 -34.09 5.27 0.27
CA LEU A 379 -32.65 5.38 0.10
C LEU A 379 -32.27 6.75 -0.46
N ASP A 380 -30.97 7.03 -0.58
CA ASP A 380 -30.45 8.24 -1.20
C ASP A 380 -30.80 9.54 -0.49
N VAL A 381 -30.83 9.48 0.84
CA VAL A 381 -31.06 10.67 1.67
C VAL A 381 -29.72 11.28 2.08
N PRO A 382 -29.43 12.55 1.77
CA PRO A 382 -28.20 13.21 2.22
C PRO A 382 -28.05 13.21 3.75
N ARG A 383 -26.86 12.84 4.25
CA ARG A 383 -26.59 12.69 5.70
C ARG A 383 -25.22 13.26 6.10
N ASN A 384 -25.21 14.38 6.81
CA ASN A 384 -23.99 15.08 7.23
C ASN A 384 -23.13 14.32 8.26
N ASP A 385 -23.73 13.41 9.03
CA ASP A 385 -23.07 12.56 10.03
C ASP A 385 -22.21 11.44 9.41
N VAL A 386 -22.51 11.04 8.17
CA VAL A 386 -21.74 10.04 7.41
C VAL A 386 -20.37 10.60 6.98
N ASN A 387 -20.34 11.87 6.57
CA ASN A 387 -19.14 12.56 6.07
C ASN A 387 -18.03 12.61 7.13
N ARG A 388 -18.40 12.68 8.42
CA ARG A 388 -17.45 12.70 9.54
C ARG A 388 -16.76 11.36 9.77
N ARG A 389 -17.36 10.24 9.36
CA ARG A 389 -16.85 8.88 9.66
C ARG A 389 -15.94 8.31 8.58
N PHE A 390 -16.16 8.62 7.30
CA PHE A 390 -15.45 7.96 6.20
C PHE A 390 -14.58 8.84 5.31
N ASN A 391 -14.63 10.17 5.44
CA ASN A 391 -13.81 11.12 4.66
C ASN A 391 -13.74 10.79 3.15
N LEU A 392 -14.89 10.48 2.54
CA LEU A 392 -15.01 10.08 1.14
C LEU A 392 -15.39 11.29 0.26
N SER A 393 -14.72 11.46 -0.87
CA SER A 393 -15.04 12.48 -1.88
C SER A 393 -16.02 11.94 -2.94
N ASN A 394 -17.03 12.75 -3.27
CA ASN A 394 -18.05 12.58 -4.31
C ASN A 394 -19.13 11.50 -4.03
N ASP A 395 -20.39 11.94 -3.99
CA ASP A 395 -21.67 11.19 -4.03
C ASP A 395 -21.94 10.05 -3.01
N ILE A 396 -21.05 9.77 -2.07
CA ILE A 396 -21.20 8.65 -1.10
C ILE A 396 -21.96 9.06 0.19
N ASN A 397 -22.45 10.30 0.26
CA ASN A 397 -23.09 10.90 1.46
C ASN A 397 -24.56 10.51 1.64
N LEU A 398 -24.98 9.42 1.01
CA LEU A 398 -26.38 9.02 0.84
C LEU A 398 -26.74 7.90 1.82
N GLY A 399 -27.50 8.25 2.85
CA GLY A 399 -28.09 7.35 3.82
C GLY A 399 -29.52 6.93 3.45
N TRP A 400 -30.27 6.47 4.44
CA TRP A 400 -31.65 6.02 4.29
C TRP A 400 -32.52 6.53 5.43
N VAL A 401 -33.82 6.68 5.17
CA VAL A 401 -34.83 7.12 6.13
C VAL A 401 -36.09 6.29 5.97
N PHE A 402 -36.62 5.81 7.09
CA PHE A 402 -37.93 5.19 7.19
C PHE A 402 -38.81 6.02 8.10
N GLU A 403 -40.01 6.32 7.64
CA GLU A 403 -41.02 7.04 8.40
C GLU A 403 -42.39 6.43 8.14
N ALA A 404 -43.13 6.17 9.22
CA ALA A 404 -44.46 5.61 9.16
C ALA A 404 -45.37 6.21 10.24
N TRP A 405 -46.64 6.37 9.89
CA TRP A 405 -47.68 6.99 10.71
C TRP A 405 -48.83 6.01 10.93
N ASN A 406 -49.65 6.25 11.95
CA ASN A 406 -50.85 5.47 12.24
C ASN A 406 -50.58 3.97 12.40
N LEU A 407 -49.40 3.60 12.88
CA LEU A 407 -49.06 2.20 13.11
C LEU A 407 -49.82 1.71 14.34
N TYR A 408 -50.72 0.73 14.20
CA TYR A 408 -51.31 0.05 15.34
C TYR A 408 -50.28 -0.87 16.00
N LEU A 409 -49.36 -0.27 16.76
CA LEU A 409 -48.31 -0.98 17.47
C LEU A 409 -48.80 -1.31 18.88
N SER A 410 -48.68 -2.58 19.26
CA SER A 410 -48.98 -3.03 20.62
C SER A 410 -48.20 -2.22 21.66
N LYS A 411 -48.79 -1.95 22.84
CA LYS A 411 -48.12 -1.24 23.95
C LYS A 411 -46.76 -1.85 24.35
N GLU A 412 -46.56 -3.14 24.05
CA GLU A 412 -45.27 -3.82 24.18
C GLU A 412 -44.50 -3.86 22.85
N ILE A 413 -43.82 -2.78 22.48
CA ILE A 413 -42.79 -2.85 21.42
C ILE A 413 -41.47 -3.25 22.08
N LYS A 414 -41.00 -4.46 21.81
CA LYS A 414 -39.78 -4.99 22.46
C LYS A 414 -38.53 -4.84 21.58
N VAL A 415 -38.66 -5.00 20.26
CA VAL A 415 -37.52 -5.00 19.32
C VAL A 415 -37.95 -4.47 17.95
N CYS A 416 -37.15 -3.56 17.38
CA CYS A 416 -37.20 -3.23 15.96
C CYS A 416 -36.01 -3.85 15.25
N LYS A 417 -36.26 -4.56 14.14
CA LYS A 417 -35.25 -5.22 13.32
C LYS A 417 -35.14 -4.50 11.98
N VAL A 418 -33.92 -4.10 11.64
CA VAL A 418 -33.57 -3.44 10.38
C VAL A 418 -32.73 -4.41 9.55
N ILE A 419 -33.18 -4.69 8.33
CA ILE A 419 -32.52 -5.61 7.41
C ILE A 419 -31.99 -4.83 6.21
N PHE A 420 -30.69 -4.93 5.95
CA PHE A 420 -30.00 -4.29 4.83
C PHE A 420 -29.68 -5.34 3.79
N LYS A 421 -30.15 -5.19 2.56
CA LYS A 421 -29.78 -6.06 1.43
C LYS A 421 -28.87 -5.29 0.49
N PHE A 422 -27.83 -5.94 -0.03
CA PHE A 422 -26.84 -5.35 -0.93
C PHE A 422 -26.96 -5.89 -2.36
N LYS A 423 -26.29 -5.25 -3.33
CA LYS A 423 -26.32 -5.63 -4.75
C LYS A 423 -25.81 -7.05 -5.00
N ASP A 424 -24.82 -7.47 -4.23
CA ASP A 424 -24.25 -8.82 -4.26
C ASP A 424 -25.10 -9.87 -3.51
N ARG A 425 -26.35 -9.53 -3.17
CA ARG A 425 -27.32 -10.37 -2.46
C ARG A 425 -27.00 -10.65 -1.00
N SER A 426 -25.90 -10.12 -0.44
CA SER A 426 -25.63 -10.26 1.00
C SER A 426 -26.64 -9.49 1.85
N THR A 427 -26.79 -9.87 3.12
CA THR A 427 -27.71 -9.22 4.06
C THR A 427 -27.03 -8.91 5.40
N ILE A 428 -27.28 -7.73 5.97
CA ILE A 428 -26.91 -7.38 7.35
C ILE A 428 -28.17 -7.12 8.16
N VAL A 429 -28.19 -7.56 9.41
CA VAL A 429 -29.33 -7.38 10.33
C VAL A 429 -28.89 -6.59 11.55
N LYS A 430 -29.65 -5.57 11.93
CA LYS A 430 -29.50 -4.83 13.19
C LYS A 430 -30.79 -4.90 13.99
N ASN A 431 -30.67 -5.20 15.27
CA ASN A 431 -31.77 -5.07 16.23
C ASN A 431 -31.55 -3.78 17.03
N ILE A 432 -32.57 -2.94 17.10
CA ILE A 432 -32.56 -1.71 17.88
C ILE A 432 -33.67 -1.73 18.92
N LYS A 433 -33.35 -1.21 20.10
CA LYS A 433 -34.35 -0.83 21.12
C LYS A 433 -34.77 0.61 20.80
N LEU A 434 -36.03 0.81 20.45
CA LEU A 434 -36.53 2.13 20.08
C LEU A 434 -36.51 3.07 21.28
N LYS A 435 -36.13 4.33 21.06
CA LYS A 435 -36.33 5.40 22.04
C LYS A 435 -37.79 5.81 22.01
N ILE A 436 -38.50 5.56 23.10
CA ILE A 436 -39.92 5.86 23.26
C ILE A 436 -40.05 7.28 23.80
N TYR A 437 -40.90 8.06 23.14
CA TYR A 437 -41.33 9.37 23.62
C TYR A 437 -42.84 9.27 23.81
N GLU A 438 -43.25 9.48 25.06
CA GLU A 438 -44.65 9.40 25.50
C GLU A 438 -45.27 10.79 25.63
#